data_AF-A0A958MQK7-F1
#
_entry.id   AF-A0A958MQK7-F1
#
_cell.length_a   1.000
_cell.length_b   1.000
_cell.length_c   1.000
_cell.angle_alpha   90.00
_cell.angle_beta   90.00
_cell.angle_gamma   90.00
#
_symmetry.space_group_name_H-M   'P 1'
#
loop_
_entity.id
_entity.type
_entity.pdbx_description
1 polymer ?
#
loop_
_entity_poly.entity_id
_entity_poly.type
_entity_poly.pdbx_seq_one_letter_code
_entity_poly.pdbx_strand_id
1 'polypeptide(L)'
;MTAAKTKPCSRCGTPSDEHLKIEPGMRLALQGTLEPSQIPDSVCPRCYDELTRSVSKGMKLRMEAQAREQNRAVLWKSRVNLIKQARSLMHQKAYSEAAVSYEKYIRVLEIVYNKKPGQLDPGIFNNSKRSKEMTVLTSVYWDLLRIYDMSPRYGDRQRKAAAKLAQFVKFSTIYPDIIKRAESFVRSA
;
A
#
# COMPACT_ATOMS: atom_id res chain seq x y z
N MET A 1 24.16 4.03 -60.89
CA MET A 1 23.94 3.60 -59.49
C MET A 1 23.67 4.85 -58.67
N THR A 2 22.41 5.11 -58.35
CA THR A 2 21.98 6.27 -57.56
C THR A 2 22.31 6.01 -56.10
N ALA A 3 23.24 6.77 -55.53
CA ALA A 3 23.55 6.71 -54.10
C ALA A 3 22.30 7.05 -53.29
N ALA A 4 21.84 6.11 -52.45
CA ALA A 4 20.75 6.36 -51.51
C ALA A 4 21.18 7.50 -50.57
N LYS A 5 20.36 8.55 -50.46
CA LYS A 5 20.62 9.67 -49.55
C LYS A 5 20.34 9.21 -48.12
N THR A 6 21.39 8.84 -47.39
CA THR A 6 21.34 8.61 -45.94
C THR A 6 20.91 9.90 -45.24
N LYS A 7 19.87 9.85 -44.40
CA LYS A 7 19.47 10.95 -43.51
C LYS A 7 19.88 10.63 -42.07
N PRO A 8 20.28 11.61 -41.25
CA PRO A 8 20.58 11.37 -39.84
C PRO A 8 19.30 11.09 -39.06
N CYS A 9 19.36 10.10 -38.15
CA CYS A 9 18.24 9.77 -37.28
C CYS A 9 17.97 10.91 -36.27
N SER A 10 16.72 11.34 -36.17
CA SER A 10 16.27 12.40 -35.24
C SER A 10 16.49 12.10 -33.74
N ARG A 11 16.87 10.86 -33.39
CA ARG A 11 17.11 10.43 -32.01
C ARG A 11 18.59 10.26 -31.68
N CYS A 12 19.34 9.52 -32.50
CA CYS A 12 20.75 9.21 -32.23
C CYS A 12 21.74 9.93 -33.16
N GLY A 13 21.27 10.67 -34.16
CA GLY A 13 22.11 11.37 -35.15
C GLY A 13 22.82 10.46 -36.16
N THR A 14 22.75 9.14 -36.01
CA THR A 14 23.41 8.19 -36.92
C THR A 14 22.75 8.21 -38.31
N PRO A 15 23.52 8.26 -39.41
CA PRO A 15 22.97 8.15 -40.75
C PRO A 15 22.32 6.77 -40.96
N SER A 16 21.12 6.76 -41.54
CA SER A 16 20.38 5.54 -41.86
C SER A 16 19.69 5.70 -43.21
N ASP A 17 19.66 4.62 -43.98
CA ASP A 17 18.91 4.55 -45.24
C ASP A 17 17.41 4.32 -44.99
N GLU A 18 17.07 3.72 -43.85
CA GLU A 18 15.71 3.39 -43.46
C GLU A 18 15.30 4.14 -42.19
N HIS A 19 14.08 4.69 -42.19
CA HIS A 19 13.48 5.37 -41.05
C HIS A 19 12.07 4.85 -40.82
N LEU A 20 11.83 4.29 -39.65
CA LEU A 20 10.54 3.78 -39.21
C LEU A 20 9.75 4.90 -38.53
N LYS A 21 8.48 5.03 -38.88
CA LYS A 21 7.56 5.98 -38.24
C LYS A 21 7.18 5.46 -36.86
N ILE A 22 7.12 6.36 -35.87
CA ILE A 22 6.58 6.02 -34.56
C ILE A 22 5.06 6.06 -34.63
N GLU A 23 4.44 4.89 -34.55
CA GLU A 23 2.99 4.73 -34.56
C GLU A 23 2.31 5.50 -33.40
N PRO A 24 1.07 6.00 -33.59
CA PRO A 24 0.35 6.77 -32.57
C PRO A 24 0.25 6.04 -31.22
N GLY A 25 0.05 4.71 -31.22
CA GLY A 25 -0.01 3.91 -29.99
C GLY A 25 1.32 3.88 -29.23
N MET A 26 2.44 3.81 -29.95
CA MET A 26 3.78 3.86 -29.36
C MET A 26 4.12 5.26 -28.84
N ARG A 27 3.69 6.31 -29.56
CA ARG A 27 3.83 7.71 -29.12
C ARG A 27 3.08 7.98 -27.81
N LEU A 28 1.83 7.52 -27.71
CA LEU A 28 1.04 7.60 -26.46
C LEU A 28 1.73 6.87 -25.31
N ALA A 29 2.29 5.68 -25.56
CA ALA A 29 2.98 4.93 -24.51
C ALA A 29 4.26 5.63 -24.03
N LEU A 30 4.99 6.27 -24.94
CA LEU A 30 6.21 7.03 -24.66
C LEU A 30 5.95 8.32 -23.88
N GLN A 31 4.82 9.01 -24.10
CA GLN A 31 4.43 10.24 -23.37
C GLN A 31 4.36 10.09 -21.85
N GLY A 32 4.15 8.87 -21.33
CA GLY A 32 4.21 8.64 -19.89
C GLY A 32 5.62 8.46 -19.31
N THR A 33 6.67 8.66 -20.10
CA THR A 33 8.09 8.45 -19.73
C THR A 33 9.01 9.53 -20.28
N LEU A 34 8.67 10.07 -21.45
CA LEU A 34 9.38 11.14 -22.13
C LEU A 34 8.42 12.31 -22.33
N GLU A 35 8.95 13.53 -22.27
CA GLU A 35 8.17 14.71 -22.62
C GLU A 35 7.74 14.65 -24.08
N PRO A 36 6.56 15.21 -24.45
CA PRO A 36 6.05 15.18 -25.82
C PRO A 36 7.04 15.73 -26.86
N SER A 37 7.85 16.72 -26.47
CA SER A 37 8.88 17.35 -27.31
C SER A 37 10.08 16.45 -27.62
N GLN A 38 10.23 15.33 -26.90
CA GLN A 38 11.34 14.39 -27.06
C GLN A 38 10.98 13.16 -27.89
N ILE A 39 9.74 13.08 -28.40
CA ILE A 39 9.26 11.93 -29.18
C ILE A 39 9.34 12.26 -30.67
N PRO A 40 10.38 11.79 -31.39
CA PRO A 40 10.54 12.06 -32.82
C PRO A 40 9.46 11.38 -33.66
N ASP A 41 9.13 11.94 -34.83
CA ASP A 41 8.13 11.34 -35.73
C ASP A 41 8.61 10.04 -36.39
N SER A 42 9.92 9.93 -36.63
CA SER A 42 10.56 8.75 -37.21
C SER A 42 11.98 8.56 -36.68
N VAL A 43 12.44 7.32 -36.64
CA VAL A 43 13.76 6.93 -36.12
C VAL A 43 14.36 5.80 -36.95
N CYS A 44 15.68 5.57 -36.85
CA CYS A 44 16.31 4.40 -37.46
C CYS A 44 15.84 3.09 -36.79
N PRO A 45 15.99 1.91 -37.45
CA PRO A 45 15.52 0.63 -36.92
C PRO A 45 16.04 0.30 -35.52
N ARG A 46 17.33 0.58 -35.26
CA ARG A 46 17.93 0.38 -33.93
C ARG A 46 17.24 1.22 -32.85
N CYS A 47 17.03 2.50 -33.12
CA CYS A 47 16.32 3.39 -32.20
C CYS A 47 14.86 2.98 -32.01
N TYR A 48 14.21 2.45 -33.05
CA TYR A 48 12.84 1.96 -33.00
C TYR A 48 12.72 0.75 -32.06
N ASP A 49 13.62 -0.22 -32.18
CA ASP A 49 13.65 -1.41 -31.31
C ASP A 49 13.89 -1.04 -29.85
N GLU A 50 14.83 -0.14 -29.59
CA GLU A 50 15.10 0.37 -28.25
C GLU A 50 13.88 1.06 -27.64
N LEU A 51 13.20 1.92 -28.41
CA LEU A 51 11.98 2.56 -27.96
C LEU A 51 10.89 1.53 -27.68
N THR A 52 10.72 0.52 -28.53
CA THR A 52 9.72 -0.55 -28.36
C THR A 52 9.95 -1.34 -27.07
N ARG A 53 11.21 -1.69 -26.79
CA ARG A 53 11.61 -2.34 -25.52
C ARG A 53 11.39 -1.44 -24.31
N SER A 54 11.63 -0.13 -24.45
CA SER A 54 11.43 0.83 -23.37
C SER A 54 9.94 1.01 -23.03
N VAL A 55 9.08 1.03 -24.06
CA VAL A 55 7.62 1.10 -23.94
C VAL A 55 7.08 -0.12 -23.20
N SER A 56 7.47 -1.33 -23.61
CA SER A 56 6.96 -2.57 -22.98
C SER A 56 7.33 -2.64 -21.50
N LYS A 57 8.56 -2.27 -21.13
CA LYS A 57 9.00 -2.19 -19.74
C LYS A 57 8.27 -1.10 -18.96
N GLY A 58 8.11 0.10 -19.53
CA GLY A 58 7.41 1.22 -18.91
C GLY A 58 5.92 0.93 -18.67
N MET A 59 5.24 0.32 -19.65
CA MET A 59 3.85 -0.12 -19.50
C MET A 59 3.71 -1.15 -18.39
N LYS A 60 4.59 -2.15 -18.33
CA LYS A 60 4.58 -3.15 -17.25
C LYS A 60 4.70 -2.50 -15.88
N LEU A 61 5.64 -1.57 -15.70
CA LEU A 61 5.82 -0.85 -14.42
C LEU A 61 4.58 -0.02 -14.05
N ARG A 62 3.95 0.65 -15.02
CA ARG A 62 2.71 1.42 -14.79
C ARG A 62 1.53 0.52 -14.43
N MET A 63 1.35 -0.58 -15.15
CA MET A 63 0.31 -1.56 -14.84
C MET A 63 0.50 -2.14 -13.44
N GLU A 64 1.73 -2.49 -13.05
CA GLU A 64 2.02 -2.94 -11.69
C GLU A 64 1.73 -1.86 -10.63
N ALA A 65 2.11 -0.60 -10.89
CA ALA A 65 1.81 0.50 -9.98
C ALA A 65 0.30 0.74 -9.83
N GLN A 66 -0.43 0.73 -10.94
CA GLN A 66 -1.89 0.89 -10.95
C GLN A 66 -2.58 -0.28 -10.24
N ALA A 67 -2.14 -1.51 -10.49
CA ALA A 67 -2.66 -2.70 -9.79
C ALA A 67 -2.40 -2.62 -8.29
N ARG A 68 -1.23 -2.16 -7.85
CA ARG A 68 -0.91 -1.94 -6.43
C ARG A 68 -1.84 -0.89 -5.81
N GLU A 69 -2.09 0.21 -6.49
CA GLU A 69 -2.96 1.28 -5.99
C GLU A 69 -4.42 0.84 -5.93
N GLN A 70 -4.91 0.13 -6.96
CA GLN A 70 -6.24 -0.48 -6.94
C GLN A 70 -6.39 -1.49 -5.81
N ASN A 71 -5.38 -2.33 -5.58
CA ASN A 71 -5.38 -3.29 -4.47
C ASN A 71 -5.47 -2.56 -3.12
N ARG A 72 -4.68 -1.51 -2.90
CA ARG A 72 -4.76 -0.68 -1.68
C ARG A 72 -6.15 -0.09 -1.49
N ALA A 73 -6.77 0.43 -2.56
CA ALA A 73 -8.12 0.99 -2.49
C ALA A 73 -9.17 -0.06 -2.11
N VAL A 74 -9.07 -1.28 -2.63
CA VAL A 74 -9.95 -2.40 -2.28
C VAL A 74 -9.77 -2.80 -0.81
N LEU A 75 -8.52 -2.97 -0.35
CA LEU A 75 -8.21 -3.28 1.04
C LEU A 75 -8.72 -2.18 2.00
N TRP A 76 -8.53 -0.91 1.64
CA TRP A 76 -9.01 0.21 2.44
C TRP A 76 -10.53 0.15 2.62
N LYS A 77 -11.29 -0.16 1.56
CA LYS A 77 -12.76 -0.29 1.65
C LYS A 77 -13.18 -1.46 2.55
N SER A 78 -12.47 -2.59 2.51
CA SER A 78 -12.85 -3.78 3.29
C SER A 78 -12.50 -3.71 4.78
N ARG A 79 -11.57 -2.81 5.18
CA ARG A 79 -11.06 -2.74 6.56
C ARG A 79 -12.13 -2.61 7.64
N VAL A 80 -13.21 -1.87 7.37
CA VAL A 80 -14.29 -1.65 8.34
C VAL A 80 -15.07 -2.94 8.60
N ASN A 81 -15.22 -3.78 7.57
CA ASN A 81 -15.90 -5.08 7.70
C ASN A 81 -15.09 -6.03 8.59
N LEU A 82 -13.75 -5.98 8.53
CA LEU A 82 -12.90 -6.76 9.44
C LEU A 82 -13.14 -6.40 10.91
N ILE A 83 -13.29 -5.11 11.22
CA ILE A 83 -13.60 -4.66 12.59
C ILE A 83 -14.99 -5.10 13.02
N LYS A 84 -16.00 -4.96 12.16
CA LYS A 84 -17.37 -5.41 12.45
C LYS A 84 -17.41 -6.91 12.69
N GLN A 85 -16.72 -7.69 11.87
CA GLN A 85 -16.61 -9.13 12.01
C GLN A 85 -15.91 -9.51 13.32
N ALA A 86 -14.76 -8.90 13.63
CA ALA A 86 -14.03 -9.16 14.86
C ALA A 86 -14.89 -8.87 16.10
N ARG A 87 -15.64 -7.77 16.13
CA ARG A 87 -16.57 -7.44 17.22
C ARG A 87 -17.69 -8.46 17.35
N SER A 88 -18.27 -8.92 16.23
CA SER A 88 -19.30 -9.98 16.25
C SER A 88 -18.74 -11.28 16.85
N LEU A 89 -17.54 -11.68 16.43
CA LEU A 89 -16.86 -12.86 16.94
C LEU A 89 -16.53 -12.74 18.45
N MET A 90 -16.15 -11.54 18.91
CA MET A 90 -15.97 -11.27 20.34
C MET A 90 -17.26 -11.50 21.15
N HIS A 91 -18.43 -11.10 20.62
CA HIS A 91 -19.72 -11.33 21.29
C HIS A 91 -20.08 -12.82 21.31
N GLN A 92 -19.71 -13.55 20.26
CA GLN A 92 -19.89 -15.00 20.16
C GLN A 92 -18.82 -15.79 20.94
N LYS A 93 -17.88 -15.12 21.61
CA LYS A 93 -16.74 -15.72 22.32
C LYS A 93 -15.79 -16.53 21.42
N ALA A 94 -15.85 -16.32 20.11
CA ALA A 94 -14.94 -16.87 19.10
C ALA A 94 -13.64 -16.04 19.06
N TYR A 95 -12.86 -16.09 20.15
CA TYR A 95 -11.72 -15.19 20.38
C TYR A 95 -10.57 -15.40 19.40
N SER A 96 -10.29 -16.64 19.01
CA SER A 96 -9.22 -16.97 18.06
C SER A 96 -9.50 -16.36 16.67
N GLU A 97 -10.73 -16.49 16.18
CA GLU A 97 -11.18 -15.92 14.91
C GLU A 97 -11.27 -14.39 14.96
N ALA A 98 -11.68 -13.85 16.12
CA ALA A 98 -11.67 -12.41 16.37
C ALA A 98 -10.25 -11.85 16.26
N ALA A 99 -9.26 -12.52 16.87
CA ALA A 99 -7.85 -12.12 16.80
C ALA A 99 -7.34 -12.08 15.36
N VAL A 100 -7.62 -13.11 14.56
CA VAL A 100 -7.27 -13.15 13.13
C VAL A 100 -7.89 -11.98 12.36
N SER A 101 -9.15 -11.65 12.64
CA SER A 101 -9.84 -10.52 11.99
C SER A 101 -9.20 -9.17 12.34
N TYR A 102 -8.83 -8.99 13.62
CA TYR A 102 -8.11 -7.81 14.08
C TYR A 102 -6.69 -7.70 13.52
N GLU A 103 -5.93 -8.81 13.47
CA GLU A 103 -4.60 -8.87 12.85
C GLU A 103 -4.67 -8.53 11.35
N LYS A 104 -5.67 -9.04 10.62
CA LYS A 104 -5.92 -8.69 9.21
C LYS A 104 -6.19 -7.20 9.04
N TYR A 105 -6.97 -6.59 9.93
CA TYR A 105 -7.21 -5.15 9.89
C TYR A 105 -5.91 -4.35 10.04
N ILE A 106 -5.07 -4.70 11.03
CA ILE A 106 -3.76 -4.07 11.21
C ILE A 106 -2.91 -4.23 9.94
N ARG A 107 -2.92 -5.43 9.35
CA ARG A 107 -2.17 -5.72 8.12
C ARG A 107 -2.63 -4.87 6.94
N VAL A 108 -3.93 -4.62 6.81
CA VAL A 108 -4.47 -3.70 5.80
C VAL A 108 -3.92 -2.29 5.98
N LEU A 109 -3.90 -1.78 7.22
CA LEU A 109 -3.34 -0.45 7.49
C LEU A 109 -1.86 -0.37 7.11
N GLU A 110 -1.07 -1.40 7.44
CA GLU A 110 0.35 -1.46 7.05
C GLU A 110 0.53 -1.40 5.53
N ILE A 111 -0.26 -2.14 4.76
CA ILE A 111 -0.17 -2.15 3.29
C ILE A 111 -0.58 -0.80 2.70
N VAL A 112 -1.68 -0.22 3.19
CA VAL A 112 -2.21 1.07 2.70
C VAL A 112 -1.24 2.21 3.00
N TYR A 113 -0.63 2.21 4.20
CA TYR A 113 0.36 3.22 4.58
C TYR A 113 1.79 2.87 4.19
N ASN A 114 1.98 1.79 3.42
CA ASN A 114 3.28 1.35 2.91
C ASN A 114 4.33 1.10 4.02
N LYS A 115 3.90 0.48 5.12
CA LYS A 115 4.71 0.11 6.27
C LYS A 115 4.94 -1.41 6.31
N LYS A 116 6.07 -1.82 6.88
CA LYS A 116 6.33 -3.23 7.16
C LYS A 116 5.50 -3.71 8.36
N PRO A 117 5.32 -5.04 8.54
CA PRO A 117 4.70 -5.61 9.73
C PRO A 117 5.26 -5.01 11.03
N GLY A 118 4.37 -4.51 11.90
CA GLY A 118 4.71 -3.91 13.18
C GLY A 118 5.28 -2.49 13.13
N GLN A 119 5.39 -1.87 11.95
CA GLN A 119 5.94 -0.51 11.78
C GLN A 119 4.88 0.59 11.69
N LEU A 120 3.63 0.31 12.08
CA LEU A 120 2.66 1.38 12.32
C LEU A 120 3.10 2.22 13.53
N ASP A 121 3.05 3.53 13.35
CA ASP A 121 3.38 4.53 14.35
C ASP A 121 2.26 5.61 14.41
N PRO A 122 2.06 6.28 15.56
CA PRO A 122 1.01 7.30 15.70
C PRO A 122 1.17 8.48 14.74
N GLY A 123 2.39 8.79 14.31
CA GLY A 123 2.67 9.91 13.41
C GLY A 123 1.96 9.81 12.06
N ILE A 124 1.67 8.59 11.59
CA ILE A 124 0.92 8.33 10.35
C ILE A 124 -0.53 8.87 10.40
N PHE A 125 -1.08 8.99 11.62
CA PHE A 125 -2.48 9.33 11.89
C PHE A 125 -2.69 10.75 12.43
N ASN A 126 -1.65 11.59 12.41
CA ASN A 126 -1.63 12.93 13.01
C ASN A 126 -2.54 13.98 12.34
N ASN A 127 -3.20 13.66 11.23
CA ASN A 127 -4.14 14.55 10.56
C ASN A 127 -5.59 14.28 11.00
N SER A 128 -6.41 15.34 11.04
CA SER A 128 -7.79 15.28 11.55
C SER A 128 -8.67 14.25 10.83
N LYS A 129 -8.37 13.93 9.57
CA LYS A 129 -9.07 12.91 8.78
C LYS A 129 -8.73 11.47 9.20
N ARG A 130 -7.56 11.21 9.80
CA ARG A 130 -7.12 9.86 10.22
C ARG A 130 -7.15 9.64 11.73
N SER A 131 -7.44 10.66 12.53
CA SER A 131 -7.58 10.55 14.00
C SER A 131 -8.60 9.49 14.42
N LYS A 132 -9.69 9.34 13.66
CA LYS A 132 -10.70 8.29 13.88
C LYS A 132 -10.12 6.89 13.73
N GLU A 133 -9.25 6.67 12.73
CA GLU A 133 -8.60 5.39 12.49
C GLU A 133 -7.62 5.05 13.62
N MET A 134 -6.92 6.04 14.17
CA MET A 134 -6.07 5.86 15.35
C MET A 134 -6.87 5.38 16.57
N THR A 135 -8.07 5.94 16.79
CA THR A 135 -8.97 5.50 17.85
C THR A 135 -9.44 4.06 17.64
N VAL A 136 -9.80 3.68 16.42
CA VAL A 136 -10.15 2.29 16.09
C VAL A 136 -8.97 1.36 16.34
N LEU A 137 -7.78 1.69 15.83
CA LEU A 137 -6.57 0.90 16.01
C LEU A 137 -6.18 0.74 17.49
N THR A 138 -6.34 1.80 18.29
CA THR A 138 -6.11 1.75 19.75
C THR A 138 -7.06 0.76 20.41
N SER A 139 -8.36 0.79 20.06
CA SER A 139 -9.33 -0.19 20.56
C SER A 139 -9.00 -1.62 20.11
N VAL A 140 -8.48 -1.80 18.89
CA VAL A 140 -8.08 -3.11 18.38
C VAL A 140 -6.91 -3.68 19.19
N TYR A 141 -5.89 -2.89 19.49
CA TYR A 141 -4.77 -3.36 20.31
C TYR A 141 -5.21 -3.74 21.74
N TRP A 142 -6.18 -3.01 22.31
CA TRP A 142 -6.78 -3.38 23.60
C TRP A 142 -7.51 -4.72 23.55
N ASP A 143 -8.32 -4.96 22.51
CA ASP A 143 -9.04 -6.24 22.39
C ASP A 143 -8.08 -7.40 22.12
N LEU A 144 -7.04 -7.21 21.29
CA LEU A 144 -6.00 -8.21 21.07
C LEU A 144 -5.24 -8.53 22.36
N LEU A 145 -4.90 -7.53 23.16
CA LEU A 145 -4.26 -7.72 24.46
C LEU A 145 -5.09 -8.68 25.34
N ARG A 146 -6.40 -8.43 25.43
CA ARG A 146 -7.33 -9.25 26.22
C ARG A 146 -7.47 -10.67 25.68
N ILE A 147 -7.57 -10.83 24.36
CA ILE A 147 -7.66 -12.16 23.75
C ILE A 147 -6.41 -12.98 24.05
N TYR A 148 -5.22 -12.39 23.90
CA TYR A 148 -3.97 -13.12 24.12
C TYR A 148 -3.67 -13.38 25.59
N ASP A 149 -4.23 -12.59 26.51
CA ASP A 149 -4.12 -12.84 27.96
C ASP A 149 -4.82 -14.14 28.40
N MET A 150 -5.75 -14.66 27.60
CA MET A 150 -6.46 -15.91 27.90
C MET A 150 -5.57 -17.16 27.91
N SER A 151 -4.36 -17.10 27.33
CA SER A 151 -3.45 -18.24 27.32
C SER A 151 -1.98 -17.79 27.39
N PRO A 152 -1.17 -18.36 28.31
CA PRO A 152 0.26 -18.07 28.40
C PRO A 152 1.02 -18.32 27.09
N ARG A 153 0.53 -19.22 26.24
CA ARG A 153 1.11 -19.52 24.92
C ARG A 153 1.21 -18.27 24.02
N TYR A 154 0.35 -17.29 24.24
CA TYR A 154 0.32 -16.05 23.45
C TYR A 154 1.05 -14.88 24.11
N GLY A 155 1.83 -15.12 25.17
CA GLY A 155 2.53 -14.05 25.91
C GLY A 155 3.38 -13.13 25.05
N ASP A 156 4.06 -13.64 24.02
CA ASP A 156 4.80 -12.80 23.06
C ASP A 156 3.90 -11.87 22.25
N ARG A 157 2.74 -12.37 21.79
CA ARG A 157 1.77 -11.57 21.03
C ARG A 157 1.10 -10.54 21.94
N GLN A 158 0.76 -10.95 23.16
CA GLN A 158 0.23 -10.09 24.21
C GLN A 158 1.18 -8.92 24.49
N ARG A 159 2.47 -9.18 24.75
CA ARG A 159 3.48 -8.14 24.99
C ARG A 159 3.61 -7.17 23.83
N LYS A 160 3.59 -7.67 22.58
CA LYS A 160 3.64 -6.83 21.38
C LYS A 160 2.39 -5.95 21.26
N ALA A 161 1.20 -6.50 21.53
CA ALA A 161 -0.05 -5.75 21.55
C ALA A 161 -0.02 -4.68 22.66
N ALA A 162 0.48 -5.00 23.86
CA ALA A 162 0.63 -4.05 24.96
C ALA A 162 1.56 -2.90 24.60
N ALA A 163 2.75 -3.19 24.04
CA ALA A 163 3.71 -2.18 23.63
C ALA A 163 3.12 -1.23 22.58
N LYS A 164 2.40 -1.78 21.60
CA LYS A 164 1.70 -0.97 20.59
C LYS A 164 0.56 -0.17 21.20
N LEU A 165 -0.27 -0.77 22.06
CA LEU A 165 -1.32 -0.04 22.77
C LEU A 165 -0.73 1.16 23.53
N ALA A 166 0.34 0.97 24.30
CA ALA A 166 1.01 2.04 25.05
C ALA A 166 1.55 3.16 24.14
N GLN A 167 1.97 2.82 22.92
CA GLN A 167 2.42 3.78 21.92
C GLN A 167 1.26 4.61 21.37
N PHE A 168 0.12 3.99 21.06
CA PHE A 168 -1.02 4.64 20.40
C PHE A 168 -1.97 5.35 21.37
N VAL A 169 -2.19 4.78 22.55
CA VAL A 169 -3.22 5.25 23.48
C VAL A 169 -3.00 6.69 23.92
N LYS A 170 -1.73 7.14 24.06
CA LYS A 170 -1.36 8.51 24.45
C LYS A 170 -1.83 9.58 23.47
N PHE A 171 -2.04 9.20 22.22
CA PHE A 171 -2.47 10.10 21.15
C PHE A 171 -3.95 9.94 20.82
N SER A 172 -4.61 8.94 21.40
CA SER A 172 -6.02 8.65 21.13
C SER A 172 -6.94 9.31 22.14
N THR A 173 -8.10 9.80 21.67
CA THR A 173 -9.11 10.42 22.52
C THR A 173 -9.78 9.45 23.48
N ILE A 174 -9.65 8.14 23.28
CA ILE A 174 -10.23 7.11 24.14
C ILE A 174 -9.31 6.67 25.29
N TYR A 175 -8.20 7.39 25.53
CA TYR A 175 -7.30 7.07 26.64
C TYR A 175 -8.04 6.89 27.99
N PRO A 176 -8.94 7.80 28.42
CA PRO A 176 -9.64 7.63 29.70
C PRO A 176 -10.49 6.36 29.75
N ASP A 177 -11.12 6.00 28.63
CA ASP A 177 -11.96 4.80 28.54
C ASP A 177 -11.13 3.53 28.58
N ILE A 178 -9.94 3.53 27.95
CA ILE A 178 -9.02 2.39 28.01
C ILE A 178 -8.53 2.18 29.44
N ILE A 179 -8.18 3.25 30.17
CA ILE A 179 -7.76 3.13 31.58
C ILE A 179 -8.89 2.56 32.44
N LYS A 180 -10.12 3.08 32.33
CA LYS A 180 -11.28 2.53 33.06
C LYS A 180 -11.51 1.05 32.76
N ARG A 181 -11.40 0.65 31.48
CA ARG A 181 -11.52 -0.77 31.08
C ARG A 181 -10.41 -1.62 31.67
N ALA A 182 -9.18 -1.11 31.74
CA ALA A 182 -8.05 -1.81 32.34
C ALA A 182 -8.23 -2.01 33.85
N GLU A 183 -8.65 -0.97 34.58
CA GLU A 183 -8.96 -1.08 36.01
C GLU A 183 -10.08 -2.09 36.29
N SER A 184 -11.14 -2.08 35.48
CA SER A 184 -12.22 -3.06 35.60
C SER A 184 -11.75 -4.47 35.26
N PHE A 185 -10.90 -4.62 34.24
CA PHE A 185 -10.34 -5.91 33.85
C PHE A 185 -9.50 -6.52 34.98
N VAL A 186 -8.60 -5.73 35.58
CA VAL A 186 -7.77 -6.17 36.72
C VAL A 186 -8.63 -6.53 37.94
N ARG A 187 -9.72 -5.80 38.20
CA ARG A 187 -10.64 -6.13 39.30
C ARG A 187 -11.44 -7.42 39.08
N SER A 188 -11.63 -7.83 37.84
CA SER A 188 -12.42 -9.00 37.45
C SER A 188 -11.60 -10.25 37.11
N ALA A 189 -10.27 -10.12 37.05
CA ALA A 189 -9.32 -11.19 36.78
C ALA A 189 -8.87 -11.85 38.09
#